data_AF-A0A2K9FC64-F1
#
_entry.id   AF-A0A2K9FC64-F1
#
_cell.length_a   1.000
_cell.length_b   1.000
_cell.length_c   1.000
_cell.angle_alpha   90.00
_cell.angle_beta   90.00
_cell.angle_gamma   90.00
#
_symmetry.space_group_name_H-M   'P 1'
#
loop_
_entity.id
_entity.type
_entity.pdbx_description
1 polymer ?
#
loop_
_entity_poly.entity_id
_entity_poly.type
_entity_poly.pdbx_seq_one_letter_code
_entity_poly.pdbx_strand_id
1 'polypeptide(L)'
;MSLGLLLALLGIAPPANAAVELPGGKKNFVVSLGSLRDGSRENWTRLGTYAFDANGTVTARTYLWNQKTPVAREKTGTTPDLSCATNANDSRTHVRRCETLTAGGFKGAPAETRTGTYTTRTDASGVQLVHITWQIGQAWSEQWAVTLTPDRTLARLDYRFNTLATHGYAYGSNAEFTTRRAMSSVLAFPGTLKQDITSWAKDKVGTSTGQTFQHRQFRMCTTATHCLTYVQPSSTAACQKTGGCPNYGGGTTADVTSIQYHLLKMSSYDRRDSLWHWCTCLAMERNEFCYTGNSHVKPMLQIIDDNGNFHGWVGAEASFYPSSAGEPRYSDMLATFRITTFR
;
A
#
# COMPACT_ATOMS: atom_id res chain seq x y z
N MET A 1 18.39 10.31 77.11
CA MET A 1 17.54 9.56 76.17
C MET A 1 17.05 10.55 75.13
N SER A 2 17.63 10.55 73.93
CA SER A 2 17.33 11.52 72.87
C SER A 2 16.19 11.00 71.99
N LEU A 3 15.11 11.78 71.91
CA LEU A 3 13.92 11.51 71.11
C LEU A 3 14.22 11.94 69.67
N GLY A 4 14.38 10.97 68.76
CA GLY A 4 14.63 11.21 67.34
C GLY A 4 13.35 11.59 66.60
N LEU A 5 13.31 12.80 66.04
CA LEU A 5 12.23 13.33 65.21
C LEU A 5 12.30 12.67 63.82
N LEU A 6 11.36 11.76 63.51
CA LEU A 6 11.18 11.22 62.16
C LEU A 6 10.40 12.24 61.31
N LEU A 7 11.09 12.94 60.41
CA LEU A 7 10.46 13.76 59.38
C LEU A 7 9.91 12.85 58.27
N ALA A 8 8.59 12.67 58.22
CA ALA A 8 7.92 11.98 57.12
C ALA A 8 7.93 12.86 55.87
N LEU A 9 8.82 12.57 54.92
CA LEU A 9 8.80 13.11 53.57
C LEU A 9 7.59 12.54 52.82
N LEU A 10 6.48 13.28 52.84
CA LEU A 10 5.36 13.08 51.91
C LEU A 10 5.84 13.43 50.50
N GLY A 11 6.30 12.42 49.75
CA GLY A 11 6.65 12.55 48.34
C GLY A 11 5.41 12.94 47.53
N ILE A 12 5.42 14.14 46.96
CA ILE A 12 4.41 14.59 46.00
C ILE A 12 4.60 13.74 44.74
N ALA A 13 3.74 12.74 44.54
CA ALA A 13 3.72 12.00 43.28
C ALA A 13 3.35 12.98 42.15
N PRO A 14 4.09 12.99 41.02
CA PRO A 14 3.72 13.81 39.89
C PRO A 14 2.32 13.43 39.40
N PRO A 15 1.52 14.39 38.91
CA PRO A 15 0.18 14.12 38.44
C PRO A 15 0.22 13.06 37.34
N ALA A 16 -0.58 11.99 37.50
CA ALA A 16 -0.76 11.01 36.46
C ALA A 16 -1.43 11.69 35.26
N ASN A 17 -0.72 11.80 34.14
CA ASN A 17 -1.33 12.26 32.89
C ASN A 17 -2.44 11.29 32.50
N ALA A 18 -3.65 11.80 32.30
CA ALA A 18 -4.77 11.00 31.83
C ALA A 18 -4.41 10.38 30.46
N ALA A 19 -4.70 9.09 30.30
CA ALA A 19 -4.48 8.39 29.05
C ALA A 19 -5.32 9.04 27.93
N VAL A 20 -4.68 9.38 26.83
CA VAL A 20 -5.34 9.84 25.60
C VAL A 20 -6.03 8.65 24.95
N GLU A 21 -7.30 8.81 24.62
CA GLU A 21 -8.07 7.78 23.94
C GLU A 21 -7.43 7.42 22.59
N LEU A 22 -7.28 6.12 22.31
CA LEU A 22 -6.75 5.65 21.03
C LEU A 22 -7.78 5.82 19.89
N PRO A 23 -7.35 6.08 18.65
CA PRO A 23 -8.23 6.10 17.47
C PRO A 23 -9.04 4.81 17.32
N GLY A 24 -10.34 4.86 17.59
CA GLY A 24 -11.23 3.69 17.59
C GLY A 24 -10.80 2.59 18.56
N GLY A 25 -10.04 2.93 19.60
CA GLY A 25 -9.44 1.96 20.52
C GLY A 25 -8.31 1.12 19.90
N LYS A 26 -7.70 1.54 18.78
CA LYS A 26 -6.67 0.80 18.06
C LYS A 26 -5.31 1.48 18.16
N LYS A 27 -4.25 0.69 18.36
CA LYS A 27 -2.86 1.20 18.45
C LYS A 27 -2.08 1.11 17.13
N ASN A 28 -2.37 0.14 16.26
CA ASN A 28 -1.54 -0.19 15.11
C ASN A 28 -2.28 0.04 13.80
N PHE A 29 -1.85 1.01 12.99
CA PHE A 29 -2.44 1.31 11.68
C PHE A 29 -1.46 1.04 10.55
N VAL A 30 -1.95 0.46 9.45
CA VAL A 30 -1.30 0.51 8.14
C VAL A 30 -1.86 1.70 7.36
N VAL A 31 -0.99 2.44 6.68
CA VAL A 31 -1.34 3.72 6.03
C VAL A 31 -0.72 3.83 4.65
N SER A 32 -1.48 4.40 3.71
CA SER A 32 -0.94 4.96 2.47
C SER A 32 -1.37 6.42 2.33
N LEU A 33 -0.45 7.27 1.89
CA LEU A 33 -0.68 8.68 1.60
C LEU A 33 -0.14 9.01 0.22
N GLY A 34 -0.71 10.02 -0.43
CA GLY A 34 -0.15 10.57 -1.66
C GLY A 34 -0.37 12.07 -1.75
N SER A 35 0.63 12.81 -2.24
CA SER A 35 0.44 14.15 -2.79
C SER A 35 0.47 14.01 -4.30
N LEU A 36 -0.73 13.96 -4.86
CA LEU A 36 -1.00 13.76 -6.28
C LEU A 36 -1.70 15.01 -6.82
N ARG A 37 -1.10 15.64 -7.83
CA ARG A 37 -1.54 16.90 -8.45
C ARG A 37 -1.33 16.86 -9.97
N ASP A 38 -2.34 17.29 -10.71
CA ASP A 38 -2.28 17.44 -12.17
C ASP A 38 -1.08 18.29 -12.58
N GLY A 39 -0.44 17.93 -13.70
CA GLY A 39 0.71 18.66 -14.26
C GLY A 39 1.96 18.76 -13.39
N SER A 40 1.96 18.21 -12.17
CA SER A 40 3.12 18.25 -11.28
C SER A 40 4.14 17.17 -11.64
N ARG A 41 5.41 17.46 -11.38
CA ARG A 41 6.54 16.50 -11.38
C ARG A 41 7.12 16.30 -9.99
N GLU A 42 6.39 16.73 -8.97
CA GLU A 42 6.79 16.66 -7.57
C GLU A 42 5.89 15.72 -6.78
N ASN A 43 5.10 14.89 -7.47
CA ASN A 43 4.20 13.97 -6.82
C ASN A 43 4.98 12.95 -5.99
N TRP A 44 4.36 12.50 -4.91
CA TRP A 44 4.93 11.49 -4.04
C TRP A 44 3.85 10.61 -3.41
N THR A 45 4.25 9.41 -3.05
CA THR A 45 3.44 8.45 -2.30
C THR A 45 4.22 7.93 -1.10
N ARG A 46 3.49 7.61 -0.03
CA ARG A 46 3.98 6.94 1.17
C ARG A 46 3.17 5.69 1.44
N LEU A 47 3.84 4.70 2.00
CA LEU A 47 3.24 3.49 2.52
C LEU A 47 3.94 3.14 3.83
N GLY A 48 3.21 2.78 4.85
CA GLY A 48 3.83 2.47 6.13
C GLY A 48 2.86 2.20 7.25
N THR A 49 3.32 2.47 8.45
CA THR A 49 2.59 2.16 9.69
C THR A 49 2.56 3.37 10.61
N TYR A 50 1.45 3.55 11.33
CA TYR A 50 1.33 4.46 12.48
C TYR A 50 1.09 3.65 13.75
N ALA A 51 1.91 3.89 14.78
CA ALA A 51 1.77 3.35 16.12
C ALA A 51 1.33 4.46 17.07
N PHE A 52 0.12 4.36 17.63
CA PHE A 52 -0.42 5.29 18.61
C PHE A 52 -0.17 4.77 20.02
N ASP A 53 0.26 5.66 20.91
CA ASP A 53 0.45 5.38 22.33
C ASP A 53 -0.55 6.18 23.18
N ALA A 54 -1.05 5.57 24.24
CA ALA A 54 -2.02 6.19 25.15
C ALA A 54 -1.49 7.44 25.87
N ASN A 55 -0.20 7.77 25.77
CA ASN A 55 0.37 9.03 26.23
C ASN A 55 0.15 10.21 25.25
N GLY A 56 -0.56 10.00 24.13
CA GLY A 56 -0.82 11.03 23.13
C GLY A 56 0.27 11.18 22.07
N THR A 57 1.21 10.24 21.98
CA THR A 57 2.24 10.21 20.93
C THR A 57 1.89 9.25 19.81
N VAL A 58 2.36 9.56 18.60
CA VAL A 58 2.25 8.68 17.45
C VAL A 58 3.60 8.55 16.76
N THR A 59 3.95 7.35 16.32
CA THR A 59 5.16 7.09 15.54
C THR A 59 4.77 6.57 14.16
N ALA A 60 5.29 7.19 13.10
CA ALA A 60 5.20 6.70 11.74
C ALA A 60 6.50 6.01 11.30
N ARG A 61 6.38 4.89 10.60
CA ARG A 61 7.47 4.27 9.84
C ARG A 61 7.02 4.07 8.40
N THR A 62 7.59 4.82 7.47
CA THR A 62 7.10 4.92 6.08
C THR A 62 8.20 4.72 5.04
N TYR A 63 7.81 4.12 3.93
CA TYR A 63 8.51 4.23 2.65
C TYR A 63 8.03 5.51 1.96
N LEU A 64 8.95 6.22 1.31
CA LEU A 64 8.66 7.41 0.51
C LEU A 64 9.19 7.19 -0.91
N TRP A 65 8.30 7.37 -1.88
CA TRP A 65 8.64 7.40 -3.29
C TRP A 65 8.17 8.72 -3.88
N ASN A 66 9.05 9.43 -4.59
CA ASN A 66 8.70 10.72 -5.16
C ASN A 66 9.38 10.94 -6.52
N GLN A 67 8.78 11.79 -7.33
CA GLN A 67 9.26 12.08 -8.68
C GLN A 67 10.52 12.95 -8.74
N LYS A 68 10.90 13.66 -7.66
CA LYS A 68 12.15 14.45 -7.62
C LYS A 68 13.38 13.55 -7.47
N THR A 69 13.26 12.52 -6.65
CA THR A 69 14.31 11.52 -6.39
C THR A 69 13.78 10.12 -6.64
N PRO A 70 13.50 9.78 -7.92
CA PRO A 70 12.93 8.50 -8.27
C PRO A 70 13.92 7.37 -7.95
N VAL A 71 13.39 6.28 -7.41
CA VAL A 71 14.17 5.08 -7.10
C VAL A 71 13.79 4.00 -8.10
N ALA A 72 14.78 3.39 -8.74
CA ALA A 72 14.55 2.27 -9.64
C ALA A 72 13.81 1.14 -8.92
N ARG A 73 12.86 0.52 -9.63
CA ARG A 73 12.26 -0.74 -9.19
C ARG A 73 13.33 -1.82 -8.99
N GLU A 74 13.10 -2.71 -8.04
CA GLU A 74 14.06 -3.74 -7.67
C GLU A 74 13.50 -5.14 -7.81
N LYS A 75 14.41 -6.08 -8.06
CA LYS A 75 14.17 -7.51 -8.14
C LYS A 75 13.94 -8.11 -6.76
N THR A 76 12.85 -8.86 -6.62
CA THR A 76 12.46 -9.47 -5.33
C THR A 76 13.25 -10.74 -5.01
N GLY A 77 13.93 -11.35 -5.98
CA GLY A 77 14.53 -12.68 -5.85
C GLY A 77 13.51 -13.82 -6.03
N THR A 78 12.22 -13.52 -6.21
CA THR A 78 11.19 -14.55 -6.40
C THR A 78 10.78 -14.67 -7.86
N THR A 79 10.87 -15.88 -8.38
CA THR A 79 10.31 -16.25 -9.69
C THR A 79 9.25 -17.34 -9.46
N PRO A 80 8.03 -17.20 -9.99
CA PRO A 80 7.01 -18.23 -9.85
C PRO A 80 7.51 -19.55 -10.48
N ASP A 81 7.08 -20.67 -9.92
CA ASP A 81 7.38 -21.99 -10.50
C ASP A 81 6.35 -22.38 -11.58
N LEU A 82 6.61 -23.50 -12.27
CA LEU A 82 5.81 -23.92 -13.42
C LEU A 82 4.40 -24.41 -13.07
N SER A 83 4.05 -24.57 -11.80
CA SER A 83 2.68 -24.90 -11.40
C SER A 83 1.71 -23.73 -11.57
N CYS A 84 2.23 -22.50 -11.61
CA CYS A 84 1.46 -21.26 -11.67
C CYS A 84 1.96 -20.30 -12.77
N ALA A 85 3.07 -20.63 -13.45
CA ALA A 85 3.66 -19.86 -14.53
C ALA A 85 4.12 -20.76 -15.68
N THR A 86 4.58 -20.16 -16.78
CA THR A 86 5.01 -20.86 -17.99
C THR A 86 6.28 -20.27 -18.57
N ASN A 87 6.99 -21.08 -19.37
CA ASN A 87 8.07 -20.63 -20.24
C ASN A 87 7.58 -20.38 -21.69
N ALA A 88 6.30 -20.61 -21.98
CA ALA A 88 5.70 -20.34 -23.28
C ALA A 88 5.40 -18.83 -23.45
N ASN A 89 5.79 -18.27 -24.60
CA ASN A 89 5.63 -16.84 -24.89
C ASN A 89 4.16 -16.42 -25.10
N ASP A 90 3.32 -17.33 -25.57
CA ASP A 90 1.95 -17.12 -26.05
C ASP A 90 0.88 -17.65 -25.08
N SER A 91 1.28 -18.10 -23.89
CA SER A 91 0.36 -18.65 -22.89
C SER A 91 -0.72 -17.63 -22.49
N ARG A 92 -1.98 -17.98 -22.77
CA ARG A 92 -3.17 -17.23 -22.36
C ARG A 92 -3.71 -17.66 -21.00
N THR A 93 -3.19 -18.74 -20.43
CA THR A 93 -3.73 -19.36 -19.21
C THR A 93 -2.82 -19.16 -18.00
N HIS A 94 -1.51 -19.10 -18.19
CA HIS A 94 -0.50 -18.96 -17.13
C HIS A 94 0.42 -17.79 -17.38
N VAL A 95 0.89 -17.15 -16.31
CA VAL A 95 1.77 -15.99 -16.46
C VAL A 95 3.13 -16.42 -16.97
N ARG A 96 3.83 -15.49 -17.62
CA ARG A 96 5.24 -15.73 -17.96
C ARG A 96 6.08 -15.84 -16.70
N ARG A 97 7.02 -16.78 -16.69
CA ARG A 97 7.91 -17.07 -15.56
C ARG A 97 8.97 -15.97 -15.39
N CYS A 98 8.56 -14.85 -14.83
CA CYS A 98 9.38 -13.67 -14.63
C CYS A 98 9.72 -13.45 -13.16
N GLU A 99 10.95 -13.02 -12.89
CA GLU A 99 11.31 -12.55 -11.56
C GLU A 99 10.45 -11.34 -11.20
N THR A 100 9.73 -11.44 -10.07
CA THR A 100 8.80 -10.40 -9.64
C THR A 100 9.55 -9.16 -9.19
N LEU A 101 9.02 -7.99 -9.53
CA LEU A 101 9.58 -6.69 -9.18
C LEU A 101 8.75 -5.99 -8.11
N THR A 102 9.40 -5.08 -7.37
CA THR A 102 8.75 -4.19 -6.42
C THR A 102 9.34 -2.78 -6.51
N ALA A 103 8.72 -1.81 -5.85
CA ALA A 103 9.29 -0.47 -5.72
C ALA A 103 10.64 -0.51 -4.96
N GLY A 104 11.60 0.28 -5.41
CA GLY A 104 12.95 0.29 -4.82
C GLY A 104 12.94 0.61 -3.33
N GLY A 105 13.76 -0.11 -2.57
CA GLY A 105 13.87 0.01 -1.11
C GLY A 105 12.79 -0.76 -0.32
N PHE A 106 11.74 -1.27 -0.98
CA PHE A 106 10.65 -1.96 -0.28
C PHE A 106 11.06 -3.33 0.29
N LYS A 107 12.13 -3.93 -0.21
CA LYS A 107 12.73 -5.15 0.39
C LYS A 107 13.29 -4.87 1.79
N GLY A 108 13.82 -3.66 2.01
CA GLY A 108 14.37 -3.22 3.28
C GLY A 108 13.31 -2.70 4.26
N ALA A 109 13.76 -2.27 5.44
CA ALA A 109 12.90 -1.57 6.39
C ALA A 109 12.50 -0.18 5.85
N PRO A 110 11.36 0.39 6.32
CA PRO A 110 11.01 1.77 5.99
C PRO A 110 12.14 2.73 6.36
N ALA A 111 12.55 3.58 5.41
CA ALA A 111 13.68 4.50 5.59
C ALA A 111 13.31 5.76 6.40
N GLU A 112 12.02 6.10 6.47
CA GLU A 112 11.53 7.29 7.14
C GLU A 112 10.87 6.89 8.47
N THR A 113 11.36 7.44 9.58
CA THR A 113 10.71 7.35 10.89
C THR A 113 10.39 8.74 11.39
N ARG A 114 9.19 8.93 11.91
CA ARG A 114 8.73 10.22 12.44
C ARG A 114 7.96 10.03 13.72
N THR A 115 8.07 11.00 14.61
CA THR A 115 7.26 11.11 15.82
C THR A 115 6.32 12.31 15.70
N GLY A 116 5.21 12.23 16.39
CA GLY A 116 4.22 13.28 16.48
C GLY A 116 3.42 13.14 17.75
N THR A 117 2.50 14.08 17.94
CA THR A 117 1.45 13.99 18.95
C THR A 117 0.10 13.86 18.28
N TYR A 118 -0.87 13.31 18.98
CA TYR A 118 -2.24 13.27 18.51
C TYR A 118 -3.22 13.62 19.62
N THR A 119 -4.39 14.08 19.19
CA THR A 119 -5.56 14.26 20.05
C THR A 119 -6.76 13.61 19.40
N THR A 120 -7.70 13.17 20.23
CA THR A 120 -9.02 12.72 19.79
C THR A 120 -10.08 13.68 20.30
N ARG A 121 -11.16 13.81 19.54
CA ARG A 121 -12.39 14.48 19.96
C ARG A 121 -13.57 13.84 19.27
N THR A 122 -14.74 13.91 19.88
CA THR A 122 -15.99 13.50 19.24
C THR A 122 -16.69 14.73 18.71
N ASP A 123 -17.09 14.72 17.44
CA ASP A 123 -17.88 15.82 16.88
C ASP A 123 -19.35 15.73 17.28
N ALA A 124 -20.15 16.73 16.90
CA ALA A 124 -21.58 16.80 17.24
C ALA A 124 -22.40 15.63 16.70
N SER A 125 -21.90 14.89 15.70
CA SER A 125 -22.55 13.71 15.13
C SER A 125 -22.15 12.40 15.81
N GLY A 126 -21.29 12.46 16.83
CA GLY A 126 -20.79 11.28 17.53
C GLY A 126 -19.60 10.61 16.84
N VAL A 127 -19.03 11.20 15.79
CA VAL A 127 -17.87 10.65 15.09
C VAL A 127 -16.58 11.08 15.80
N GLN A 128 -15.72 10.12 16.10
CA GLN A 128 -14.40 10.41 16.63
C GLN A 128 -13.50 10.96 15.52
N LEU A 129 -12.90 12.12 15.78
CA LEU A 129 -11.91 12.77 14.95
C LEU A 129 -10.55 12.63 15.61
N VAL A 130 -9.55 12.26 14.84
CA VAL A 130 -8.13 12.22 15.24
C VAL A 130 -7.44 13.38 14.57
N HIS A 131 -6.72 14.18 15.35
CA HIS A 131 -5.79 15.18 14.82
C HIS A 131 -4.37 14.77 15.15
N ILE A 132 -3.48 14.76 14.15
CA ILE A 132 -2.07 14.41 14.31
C ILE A 132 -1.23 15.62 13.95
N THR A 133 -0.23 15.93 14.79
CA THR A 133 0.79 16.93 14.51
C THR A 133 2.16 16.25 14.49
N TRP A 134 2.83 16.29 13.35
CA TRP A 134 4.14 15.67 13.17
C TRP A 134 5.26 16.61 13.59
N GLN A 135 6.25 16.09 14.32
CA GLN A 135 7.44 16.81 14.74
C GLN A 135 8.51 16.75 13.64
N ILE A 136 8.31 17.51 12.58
CA ILE A 136 9.28 17.67 11.50
C ILE A 136 9.63 19.15 11.29
N GLY A 137 10.69 19.45 10.54
CA GLY A 137 11.16 20.83 10.30
C GLY A 137 10.22 21.74 9.50
N GLN A 138 8.96 21.35 9.28
CA GLN A 138 7.92 22.14 8.64
C GLN A 138 6.54 21.80 9.22
N ALA A 139 5.57 22.69 9.05
CA ALA A 139 4.21 22.43 9.51
C ALA A 139 3.60 21.22 8.78
N TRP A 140 3.39 20.12 9.53
CA TRP A 140 2.68 18.96 9.03
C TRP A 140 1.66 18.44 10.02
N SER A 141 0.40 18.50 9.62
CA SER A 141 -0.71 17.95 10.38
C SER A 141 -1.68 17.15 9.51
N GLU A 142 -2.39 16.25 10.17
CA GLU A 142 -3.41 15.39 9.57
C GLU A 142 -4.68 15.43 10.39
N GLN A 143 -5.82 15.22 9.74
CA GLN A 143 -7.08 14.96 10.41
C GLN A 143 -7.81 13.82 9.73
N TRP A 144 -8.34 12.94 10.57
CA TRP A 144 -9.02 11.73 10.17
C TRP A 144 -10.33 11.59 10.94
N ALA A 145 -11.38 11.10 10.28
CA ALA A 145 -12.56 10.59 10.97
C ALA A 145 -12.43 9.08 11.18
N VAL A 146 -12.83 8.57 12.34
CA VAL A 146 -12.72 7.15 12.67
C VAL A 146 -14.04 6.45 12.39
N THR A 147 -13.97 5.38 11.60
CA THR A 147 -15.09 4.47 11.35
C THR A 147 -14.70 3.08 11.82
N LEU A 148 -15.54 2.44 12.64
CA LEU A 148 -15.33 1.08 13.13
C LEU A 148 -16.14 0.08 12.32
N THR A 149 -15.64 -1.15 12.20
CA THR A 149 -16.47 -2.29 11.81
C THR A 149 -17.55 -2.55 12.87
N PRO A 150 -18.67 -3.21 12.53
CA PRO A 150 -19.74 -3.50 13.49
C PRO A 150 -19.27 -4.31 14.72
N ASP A 151 -18.36 -5.25 14.52
CA ASP A 151 -17.72 -6.05 15.58
C ASP A 151 -16.59 -5.30 16.31
N ARG A 152 -16.28 -4.07 15.85
CA ARG A 152 -15.25 -3.18 16.37
C ARG A 152 -13.83 -3.77 16.34
N THR A 153 -13.58 -4.82 15.58
CA THR A 153 -12.25 -5.47 15.49
C THR A 153 -11.29 -4.72 14.58
N LEU A 154 -11.80 -3.80 13.75
CA LEU A 154 -11.03 -3.02 12.81
C LEU A 154 -11.54 -1.57 12.79
N ALA A 155 -10.60 -0.62 12.73
CA ALA A 155 -10.86 0.80 12.51
C ALA A 155 -10.37 1.22 11.13
N ARG A 156 -11.09 2.16 10.52
CA ARG A 156 -10.69 2.88 9.32
C ARG A 156 -10.55 4.35 9.66
N LEU A 157 -9.48 4.97 9.16
CA LEU A 157 -9.31 6.41 9.20
C LEU A 157 -9.73 6.98 7.84
N ASP A 158 -10.84 7.72 7.85
CA ASP A 158 -11.35 8.45 6.70
C ASP A 158 -10.64 9.80 6.59
N TYR A 159 -9.93 9.99 5.48
CA TYR A 159 -9.16 11.19 5.21
C TYR A 159 -10.06 12.43 5.25
N ARG A 160 -9.72 13.41 6.10
CA ARG A 160 -10.37 14.73 6.11
C ARG A 160 -9.43 15.81 5.63
N PHE A 161 -8.22 15.83 6.17
CA PHE A 161 -7.26 16.89 5.92
C PHE A 161 -5.83 16.40 6.10
N ASN A 162 -4.91 16.96 5.31
CA ASN A 162 -3.48 16.85 5.49
C ASN A 162 -2.81 18.09 4.87
N THR A 163 -1.79 18.65 5.50
CA THR A 163 -1.12 19.84 4.93
C THR A 163 -0.22 19.51 3.74
N LEU A 164 0.23 18.25 3.60
CA LEU A 164 1.19 17.84 2.56
C LEU A 164 0.63 16.81 1.58
N ALA A 165 -0.18 15.85 2.06
CA ALA A 165 -0.87 14.87 1.23
C ALA A 165 -2.16 15.47 0.65
N THR A 166 -2.63 14.90 -0.45
CA THR A 166 -3.96 15.19 -1.02
C THR A 166 -4.93 14.03 -0.85
N HIS A 167 -4.41 12.80 -0.65
CA HIS A 167 -5.19 11.58 -0.54
C HIS A 167 -4.58 10.63 0.49
N GLY A 168 -5.40 9.77 1.08
CA GLY A 168 -4.91 8.77 2.02
C GLY A 168 -5.93 7.71 2.41
N TYR A 169 -5.41 6.56 2.82
CA TYR A 169 -6.16 5.44 3.37
C TYR A 169 -5.40 4.89 4.58
N ALA A 170 -6.08 4.69 5.70
CA ALA A 170 -5.47 3.97 6.82
C ALA A 170 -6.47 3.05 7.53
N TYR A 171 -5.96 1.93 8.03
CA TYR A 171 -6.72 0.90 8.71
C TYR A 171 -5.95 0.41 9.93
N GLY A 172 -6.64 0.30 11.06
CA GLY A 172 -6.01 -0.02 12.33
C GLY A 172 -6.68 -1.11 13.12
N SER A 173 -5.86 -1.81 13.89
CA SER A 173 -6.22 -2.86 14.82
C SER A 173 -5.23 -2.88 15.98
N ASN A 174 -5.40 -3.84 16.89
CA ASN A 174 -4.48 -4.13 17.98
C ASN A 174 -3.53 -5.29 17.65
N ALA A 175 -3.70 -5.95 16.50
CA ALA A 175 -2.75 -6.95 16.03
C ALA A 175 -1.36 -6.31 15.82
N GLU A 176 -0.30 -7.02 16.20
CA GLU A 176 1.08 -6.54 16.05
C GLU A 176 1.45 -6.35 14.57
N PHE A 177 2.36 -5.42 14.25
CA PHE A 177 2.84 -5.23 12.87
C PHE A 177 3.56 -6.45 12.30
N THR A 178 4.02 -7.35 13.18
CA THR A 178 4.61 -8.63 12.80
C THR A 178 3.58 -9.71 12.45
N THR A 179 2.31 -9.47 12.78
CA THR A 179 1.22 -10.37 12.40
C THR A 179 1.01 -10.30 10.90
N ARG A 180 0.99 -11.46 10.24
CA ARG A 180 0.65 -11.57 8.81
C ARG A 180 -0.19 -12.81 8.52
N ARG A 181 -0.90 -12.79 7.40
CA ARG A 181 -1.61 -13.97 6.87
C ARG A 181 -0.92 -14.51 5.63
N ALA A 182 -0.90 -15.83 5.51
CA ALA A 182 -0.29 -16.52 4.38
C ALA A 182 -1.04 -16.21 3.07
N MET A 183 -0.37 -16.38 1.93
CA MET A 183 -1.01 -16.18 0.62
C MET A 183 -2.16 -17.16 0.36
N SER A 184 -2.16 -18.31 1.04
CA SER A 184 -3.31 -19.22 1.08
C SER A 184 -4.55 -18.60 1.71
N SER A 185 -4.40 -17.91 2.84
CA SER A 185 -5.49 -17.19 3.49
C SER A 185 -5.96 -16.01 2.65
N VAL A 186 -5.04 -15.32 1.97
CA VAL A 186 -5.37 -14.25 1.01
C VAL A 186 -6.22 -14.80 -0.13
N LEU A 187 -5.81 -15.91 -0.74
CA LEU A 187 -6.54 -16.53 -1.86
C LEU A 187 -7.89 -17.08 -1.43
N ALA A 188 -7.96 -17.67 -0.23
CA ALA A 188 -9.18 -18.24 0.35
C ALA A 188 -10.13 -17.19 0.96
N PHE A 189 -9.81 -15.90 0.89
CA PHE A 189 -10.61 -14.86 1.52
C PHE A 189 -12.07 -14.88 0.99
N PRO A 190 -13.08 -15.01 1.87
CA PRO A 190 -14.45 -15.20 1.45
C PRO A 190 -15.12 -13.90 0.95
N GLY A 191 -14.57 -12.72 1.28
CA GLY A 191 -15.15 -11.43 0.91
C GLY A 191 -14.82 -10.99 -0.52
N THR A 192 -15.62 -10.07 -1.05
CA THR A 192 -15.33 -9.40 -2.33
C THR A 192 -14.44 -8.19 -2.08
N LEU A 193 -13.15 -8.32 -2.35
CA LEU A 193 -12.22 -7.20 -2.26
C LEU A 193 -12.51 -6.16 -3.34
N LYS A 194 -12.63 -4.90 -2.92
CA LYS A 194 -12.87 -3.75 -3.78
C LYS A 194 -11.71 -2.77 -3.69
N GLN A 195 -11.25 -2.31 -4.83
CA GLN A 195 -10.18 -1.33 -4.96
C GLN A 195 -10.75 0.08 -5.10
N ASP A 196 -10.24 0.97 -4.27
CA ASP A 196 -10.30 2.41 -4.49
C ASP A 196 -8.86 2.89 -4.67
N ILE A 197 -8.60 3.65 -5.74
CA ILE A 197 -7.28 4.12 -6.13
C ILE A 197 -7.38 5.56 -6.62
N THR A 198 -6.48 6.40 -6.11
CA THR A 198 -6.14 7.67 -6.76
C THR A 198 -4.74 7.55 -7.29
N SER A 199 -4.59 7.78 -8.59
CA SER A 199 -3.32 7.64 -9.31
C SER A 199 -3.00 8.87 -10.12
N TRP A 200 -1.73 9.23 -10.20
CA TRP A 200 -1.17 10.16 -11.15
C TRP A 200 -0.46 9.39 -12.27
N ALA A 201 -0.78 9.69 -13.52
CA ALA A 201 -0.05 9.24 -14.70
C ALA A 201 -0.26 10.23 -15.85
N LYS A 202 0.80 10.50 -16.65
CA LYS A 202 0.71 11.38 -17.83
C LYS A 202 0.01 12.70 -17.54
N ASP A 203 0.42 13.37 -16.46
CA ASP A 203 -0.05 14.70 -16.04
C ASP A 203 -1.45 14.77 -15.47
N LYS A 204 -2.09 13.61 -15.29
CA LYS A 204 -3.47 13.52 -14.82
C LYS A 204 -3.57 12.69 -13.56
N VAL A 205 -4.23 13.26 -12.57
CA VAL A 205 -4.78 12.56 -11.42
C VAL A 205 -6.12 11.98 -11.82
N GLY A 206 -6.23 10.66 -11.75
CA GLY A 206 -7.46 9.92 -11.91
C GLY A 206 -7.84 9.22 -10.61
N THR A 207 -9.14 9.09 -10.37
CA THR A 207 -9.66 8.26 -9.27
C THR A 207 -10.56 7.18 -9.83
N SER A 208 -10.43 5.96 -9.31
CA SER A 208 -11.34 4.86 -9.56
C SER A 208 -11.78 4.27 -8.23
N THR A 209 -13.08 4.04 -8.07
CA THR A 209 -13.67 3.52 -6.83
C THR A 209 -14.45 2.24 -7.11
N GLY A 210 -14.46 1.34 -6.13
CA GLY A 210 -15.26 0.12 -6.13
C GLY A 210 -14.93 -0.92 -7.19
N GLN A 211 -13.73 -0.86 -7.77
CA GLN A 211 -13.30 -1.84 -8.76
C GLN A 211 -13.12 -3.21 -8.09
N THR A 212 -13.70 -4.27 -8.64
CA THR A 212 -13.53 -5.60 -8.05
C THR A 212 -12.09 -6.07 -8.23
N PHE A 213 -11.40 -6.32 -7.11
CA PHE A 213 -10.09 -6.97 -7.15
C PHE A 213 -10.27 -8.48 -7.22
N GLN A 214 -9.93 -9.04 -8.38
CA GLN A 214 -10.16 -10.45 -8.76
C GLN A 214 -9.17 -11.41 -8.08
N HIS A 215 -8.93 -11.27 -6.78
CA HIS A 215 -7.97 -12.11 -6.03
C HIS A 215 -8.23 -13.61 -6.19
N ARG A 216 -9.49 -14.04 -6.35
CA ARG A 216 -9.85 -15.46 -6.56
C ARG A 216 -9.44 -16.04 -7.91
N GLN A 217 -9.11 -15.18 -8.89
CA GLN A 217 -8.60 -15.63 -10.19
C GLN A 217 -7.11 -15.97 -10.12
N PHE A 218 -6.43 -15.57 -9.04
CA PHE A 218 -5.04 -15.92 -8.83
C PHE A 218 -4.88 -17.40 -8.53
N ARG A 219 -3.75 -17.95 -8.93
CA ARG A 219 -3.32 -19.31 -8.62
C ARG A 219 -2.08 -19.25 -7.75
N MET A 220 -2.05 -20.08 -6.72
CA MET A 220 -0.88 -20.22 -5.88
C MET A 220 0.11 -21.18 -6.52
N CYS A 221 1.38 -20.82 -6.48
CA CYS A 221 2.44 -21.72 -6.89
C CYS A 221 2.65 -22.83 -5.85
N THR A 222 2.93 -24.05 -6.29
CA THR A 222 3.07 -25.23 -5.42
C THR A 222 4.34 -25.18 -4.59
N THR A 223 5.45 -24.67 -5.15
CA THR A 223 6.74 -24.61 -4.46
C THR A 223 6.96 -23.21 -3.89
N ALA A 224 6.76 -22.18 -4.72
CA ALA A 224 6.78 -20.79 -4.28
C ALA A 224 5.43 -20.39 -3.67
N THR A 225 4.98 -21.05 -2.60
CA THR A 225 3.65 -20.85 -1.97
C THR A 225 3.38 -19.42 -1.45
N HIS A 226 4.42 -18.58 -1.43
CA HIS A 226 4.35 -17.16 -1.13
C HIS A 226 4.08 -16.29 -2.36
N CYS A 227 3.90 -16.90 -3.54
CA CYS A 227 3.63 -16.26 -4.82
C CYS A 227 2.28 -16.73 -5.37
N LEU A 228 1.48 -15.76 -5.82
CA LEU A 228 0.23 -15.94 -6.53
C LEU A 228 0.35 -15.29 -7.92
N THR A 229 -0.24 -15.91 -8.94
CA THR A 229 -0.18 -15.40 -10.31
C THR A 229 -1.54 -15.42 -10.99
N TYR A 230 -1.76 -14.49 -11.92
CA TYR A 230 -2.99 -14.43 -12.71
C TYR A 230 -2.69 -13.82 -14.09
N VAL A 231 -3.12 -14.49 -15.16
CA VAL A 231 -3.22 -13.85 -16.48
C VAL A 231 -4.62 -13.35 -16.63
N GLN A 232 -4.78 -12.03 -16.64
CA GLN A 232 -6.03 -11.45 -17.09
C GLN A 232 -6.13 -11.64 -18.61
N PRO A 233 -7.20 -12.28 -19.11
CA PRO A 233 -7.39 -12.45 -20.54
C PRO A 233 -7.46 -11.11 -21.30
N SER A 234 -7.19 -11.16 -22.60
CA SER A 234 -7.38 -10.01 -23.50
C SER A 234 -8.82 -9.48 -23.42
N SER A 235 -8.96 -8.17 -23.46
CA SER A 235 -10.23 -7.45 -23.47
C SER A 235 -10.11 -6.15 -24.26
N THR A 236 -11.23 -5.65 -24.76
CA THR A 236 -11.29 -4.39 -25.55
C THR A 236 -10.94 -3.14 -24.74
N ALA A 237 -10.78 -3.24 -23.41
CA ALA A 237 -10.54 -2.10 -22.52
C ALA A 237 -9.11 -2.03 -21.96
N ALA A 238 -8.28 -3.06 -22.15
CA ALA A 238 -6.94 -3.14 -21.57
C ALA A 238 -5.85 -2.92 -22.63
N CYS A 239 -4.69 -2.40 -22.24
CA CYS A 239 -3.45 -2.46 -23.05
C CYS A 239 -3.62 -2.04 -24.53
N GLN A 240 -4.25 -0.90 -24.74
CA GLN A 240 -4.62 -0.39 -26.06
C GLN A 240 -3.40 0.06 -26.88
N LYS A 241 -3.57 0.19 -28.20
CA LYS A 241 -2.56 0.72 -29.14
C LYS A 241 -1.93 2.03 -28.64
N THR A 242 -2.77 2.95 -28.16
CA THR A 242 -2.37 4.27 -27.61
C THR A 242 -1.73 4.19 -26.22
N GLY A 243 -1.82 3.03 -25.57
CA GLY A 243 -1.23 2.72 -24.26
C GLY A 243 0.23 2.23 -24.32
N GLY A 244 0.88 2.28 -25.48
CA GLY A 244 2.26 1.84 -25.66
C GLY A 244 2.44 0.48 -26.33
N CYS A 245 1.37 -0.08 -26.92
CA CYS A 245 1.39 -1.32 -27.69
C CYS A 245 0.96 -1.10 -29.15
N PRO A 246 1.70 -0.31 -29.95
CA PRO A 246 1.27 0.14 -31.28
C PRO A 246 1.06 -0.97 -32.31
N ASN A 247 1.72 -2.13 -32.15
CA ASN A 247 1.67 -3.25 -33.09
C ASN A 247 0.81 -4.40 -32.54
N TYR A 248 0.82 -4.62 -31.23
CA TYR A 248 0.16 -5.78 -30.62
C TYR A 248 -1.08 -5.47 -29.77
N GLY A 249 -1.27 -4.22 -29.32
CA GLY A 249 -2.31 -3.88 -28.35
C GLY A 249 -3.72 -3.80 -28.93
N GLY A 250 -4.66 -3.39 -28.08
CA GLY A 250 -6.06 -3.24 -28.47
C GLY A 250 -6.23 -2.25 -29.62
N GLY A 251 -7.03 -2.62 -30.63
CA GLY A 251 -7.21 -1.85 -31.86
C GLY A 251 -6.15 -2.10 -32.95
N THR A 252 -5.26 -3.07 -32.76
CA THR A 252 -4.43 -3.63 -33.84
C THR A 252 -4.97 -4.98 -34.31
N THR A 253 -4.43 -5.52 -35.40
CA THR A 253 -4.82 -6.85 -35.92
C THR A 253 -4.53 -7.98 -34.94
N ALA A 254 -3.50 -7.85 -34.08
CA ALA A 254 -3.12 -8.90 -33.15
C ALA A 254 -3.94 -8.91 -31.85
N ASP A 255 -4.41 -7.73 -31.39
CA ASP A 255 -5.31 -7.54 -30.24
C ASP A 255 -4.90 -8.31 -28.96
N VAL A 256 -3.61 -8.29 -28.63
CA VAL A 256 -3.03 -8.90 -27.44
C VAL A 256 -3.07 -7.91 -26.28
N THR A 257 -4.16 -7.96 -25.53
CA THR A 257 -4.44 -7.02 -24.42
C THR A 257 -4.38 -7.65 -23.03
N SER A 258 -3.91 -8.90 -22.93
CA SER A 258 -3.79 -9.63 -21.66
C SER A 258 -2.79 -9.01 -20.71
N ILE A 259 -3.07 -9.07 -19.40
CA ILE A 259 -2.21 -8.52 -18.34
C ILE A 259 -1.62 -9.67 -17.50
N GLN A 260 -0.33 -9.57 -17.24
CA GLN A 260 0.43 -10.52 -16.43
C GLN A 260 0.48 -10.01 -14.98
N TYR A 261 -0.18 -10.69 -14.03
CA TYR A 261 -0.19 -10.30 -12.62
C TYR A 261 0.63 -11.27 -11.76
N HIS A 262 1.46 -10.70 -10.89
CA HIS A 262 2.21 -11.38 -9.84
C HIS A 262 1.91 -10.72 -8.51
N LEU A 263 1.49 -11.51 -7.52
CA LEU A 263 1.25 -11.06 -6.15
C LEU A 263 2.11 -11.88 -5.19
N LEU A 264 2.97 -11.20 -4.45
CA LEU A 264 4.05 -11.82 -3.71
C LEU A 264 4.02 -11.41 -2.24
N LYS A 265 4.21 -12.37 -1.33
CA LYS A 265 4.60 -12.09 0.06
C LYS A 265 6.06 -11.65 0.09
N MET A 266 6.31 -10.44 0.60
CA MET A 266 7.66 -9.85 0.65
C MET A 266 8.42 -10.18 1.92
N SER A 267 7.70 -10.46 3.02
CA SER A 267 8.28 -10.75 4.33
C SER A 267 7.49 -11.83 5.04
N SER A 268 8.18 -12.70 5.78
CA SER A 268 7.55 -13.65 6.69
C SER A 268 7.28 -13.05 8.08
N TYR A 269 7.81 -11.86 8.36
CA TYR A 269 7.85 -11.27 9.70
C TYR A 269 7.03 -10.01 9.84
N ASP A 270 6.40 -9.54 8.76
CA ASP A 270 5.59 -8.34 8.74
C ASP A 270 4.51 -8.43 7.65
N ARG A 271 3.70 -7.38 7.55
CA ARG A 271 2.51 -7.29 6.68
C ARG A 271 2.82 -7.00 5.20
N ARG A 272 4.09 -6.99 4.77
CA ARG A 272 4.44 -6.59 3.39
C ARG A 272 4.12 -7.67 2.36
N ASP A 273 3.38 -7.24 1.35
CA ASP A 273 3.17 -7.94 0.09
C ASP A 273 3.46 -6.97 -1.07
N SER A 274 3.62 -7.46 -2.31
CA SER A 274 3.83 -6.63 -3.49
C SER A 274 3.02 -7.18 -4.67
N LEU A 275 2.34 -6.28 -5.38
CA LEU A 275 1.64 -6.58 -6.62
C LEU A 275 2.42 -5.99 -7.80
N TRP A 276 2.77 -6.82 -8.76
CA TRP A 276 3.45 -6.42 -9.98
C TRP A 276 2.64 -6.85 -11.19
N HIS A 277 2.44 -5.95 -12.14
CA HIS A 277 1.81 -6.32 -13.39
C HIS A 277 2.23 -5.48 -14.59
N TRP A 278 1.99 -6.04 -15.77
CA TRP A 278 2.32 -5.43 -17.05
C TRP A 278 1.50 -6.06 -18.18
N CYS A 279 1.31 -5.30 -19.26
CA CYS A 279 0.62 -5.75 -20.47
C CYS A 279 1.48 -6.69 -21.30
N THR A 280 0.96 -7.85 -21.69
CA THR A 280 1.69 -8.88 -22.46
C THR A 280 2.29 -8.30 -23.74
N CYS A 281 1.54 -7.44 -24.44
CA CYS A 281 2.01 -6.75 -25.64
C CYS A 281 3.28 -5.93 -25.43
N LEU A 282 3.50 -5.33 -24.26
CA LEU A 282 4.67 -4.48 -24.04
C LEU A 282 5.99 -5.26 -24.10
N ALA A 283 5.99 -6.53 -23.68
CA ALA A 283 7.14 -7.40 -23.87
C ALA A 283 7.30 -7.81 -25.33
N MET A 284 6.19 -8.04 -26.05
CA MET A 284 6.20 -8.36 -27.48
C MET A 284 6.73 -7.22 -28.35
N GLU A 285 6.34 -5.96 -28.06
CA GLU A 285 6.87 -4.75 -28.73
C GLU A 285 8.39 -4.64 -28.61
N ARG A 286 8.96 -5.24 -27.56
CA ARG A 286 10.40 -5.21 -27.26
C ARG A 286 11.11 -6.52 -27.60
N ASN A 287 10.40 -7.50 -28.14
CA ASN A 287 10.91 -8.85 -28.36
C ASN A 287 11.54 -9.48 -27.09
N GLU A 288 10.90 -9.27 -25.94
CA GLU A 288 11.34 -9.75 -24.62
C GLU A 288 10.39 -10.83 -24.07
N PHE A 289 10.94 -11.77 -23.30
CA PHE A 289 10.13 -12.74 -22.55
C PHE A 289 9.45 -12.05 -21.36
N CYS A 290 10.22 -11.33 -20.54
CA CYS A 290 9.75 -10.56 -19.40
C CYS A 290 9.86 -9.08 -19.68
N TYR A 291 8.79 -8.31 -19.45
CA TYR A 291 8.81 -6.88 -19.73
C TYR A 291 9.78 -6.11 -18.83
N THR A 292 10.81 -5.51 -19.43
CA THR A 292 11.84 -4.73 -18.70
C THR A 292 11.61 -3.21 -18.71
N GLY A 293 10.55 -2.71 -19.36
CA GLY A 293 10.17 -1.29 -19.34
C GLY A 293 9.42 -0.86 -18.08
N ASN A 294 8.67 0.25 -18.13
CA ASN A 294 7.95 0.77 -16.97
C ASN A 294 6.65 -0.01 -16.71
N SER A 295 6.72 -0.96 -15.78
CA SER A 295 5.59 -1.77 -15.33
C SER A 295 4.98 -1.20 -14.05
N HIS A 296 3.77 -1.63 -13.73
CA HIS A 296 3.12 -1.28 -12.47
C HIS A 296 3.70 -2.07 -11.28
N VAL A 297 4.46 -1.43 -10.40
CA VAL A 297 4.92 -1.99 -9.12
C VAL A 297 4.17 -1.36 -7.95
N LYS A 298 3.51 -2.21 -7.16
CA LYS A 298 2.57 -1.81 -6.11
C LYS A 298 2.92 -2.49 -4.78
N PRO A 299 3.84 -1.92 -3.99
CA PRO A 299 4.03 -2.33 -2.60
C PRO A 299 2.73 -2.18 -1.79
N MET A 300 2.47 -3.13 -0.89
CA MET A 300 1.24 -3.21 -0.11
C MET A 300 1.50 -3.67 1.33
N LEU A 301 0.61 -3.28 2.24
CA LEU A 301 0.56 -3.76 3.62
C LEU A 301 -0.81 -4.38 3.89
N GLN A 302 -0.82 -5.60 4.44
CA GLN A 302 -2.05 -6.28 4.82
C GLN A 302 -2.84 -5.49 5.87
N ILE A 303 -4.15 -5.42 5.68
CA ILE A 303 -5.11 -4.98 6.68
C ILE A 303 -5.50 -6.21 7.49
N ILE A 304 -5.23 -6.17 8.80
CA ILE A 304 -5.44 -7.27 9.72
C ILE A 304 -6.24 -6.76 10.91
N ASP A 305 -7.33 -7.42 11.29
CA ASP A 305 -8.15 -7.04 12.45
C ASP A 305 -7.55 -7.51 13.79
N ASP A 306 -8.22 -7.18 14.90
CA ASP A 306 -7.82 -7.60 16.26
C ASP A 306 -7.77 -9.12 16.45
N ASN A 307 -8.58 -9.87 15.69
CA ASN A 307 -8.60 -11.34 15.70
C ASN A 307 -7.52 -11.93 14.77
N GLY A 308 -6.72 -11.07 14.16
CA GLY A 308 -5.70 -11.41 13.18
C GLY A 308 -6.25 -11.71 11.79
N ASN A 309 -7.54 -11.63 11.51
CA ASN A 309 -8.08 -11.98 10.18
C ASN A 309 -7.64 -10.98 9.12
N PHE A 310 -7.45 -11.47 7.89
CA PHE A 310 -7.11 -10.65 6.73
C PHE A 310 -8.35 -9.93 6.20
N HIS A 311 -8.22 -8.65 5.87
CA HIS A 311 -9.30 -7.80 5.33
C HIS A 311 -8.91 -7.05 4.05
N GLY A 312 -7.76 -7.37 3.45
CA GLY A 312 -7.25 -6.71 2.25
C GLY A 312 -5.91 -6.00 2.45
N TRP A 313 -5.70 -4.91 1.73
CA TRP A 313 -4.46 -4.14 1.75
C TRP A 313 -4.71 -2.63 1.68
N VAL A 314 -3.77 -1.87 2.22
CA VAL A 314 -3.44 -0.53 1.71
C VAL A 314 -2.16 -0.64 0.88
N GLY A 315 -1.99 0.22 -0.12
CA GLY A 315 -0.82 0.16 -0.97
C GLY A 315 -0.52 1.47 -1.67
N ALA A 316 0.68 1.52 -2.24
CA ALA A 316 1.12 2.61 -3.08
C ALA A 316 1.57 2.07 -4.44
N GLU A 317 1.36 2.83 -5.51
CA GLU A 317 2.09 2.62 -6.75
C GLU A 317 3.28 3.58 -6.80
N ALA A 318 4.44 3.07 -7.20
CA ALA A 318 5.70 3.80 -7.31
C ALA A 318 6.50 3.29 -8.52
N SER A 319 5.92 3.47 -9.71
CA SER A 319 6.43 2.96 -10.98
C SER A 319 7.16 4.08 -11.72
N PHE A 320 8.46 4.22 -11.46
CA PHE A 320 9.28 5.25 -12.10
C PHE A 320 9.86 4.78 -13.43
N TYR A 321 9.76 5.62 -14.46
CA TYR A 321 10.32 5.32 -15.77
C TYR A 321 11.86 5.31 -15.72
N PRO A 322 12.53 4.28 -16.27
CA PRO A 322 13.97 4.08 -16.12
C PRO A 322 14.87 4.86 -17.11
N SER A 323 14.30 5.55 -18.11
CA SER A 323 15.08 6.21 -19.17
C SER A 323 15.53 7.63 -18.80
N SER A 324 16.67 8.04 -19.37
CA SER A 324 17.17 9.42 -19.38
C SER A 324 16.76 10.24 -20.62
N ALA A 325 16.06 9.65 -21.59
CA ALA A 325 15.63 10.34 -22.80
C ALA A 325 14.30 11.09 -22.60
N GLY A 326 14.27 12.38 -22.96
CA GLY A 326 13.06 13.24 -22.92
C GLY A 326 12.68 13.73 -21.52
N GLU A 327 11.39 13.80 -21.24
CA GLU A 327 10.82 14.12 -19.92
C GLU A 327 10.37 12.82 -19.20
N PRO A 328 11.29 12.04 -18.59
CA PRO A 328 10.97 10.70 -18.09
C PRO A 328 9.92 10.71 -16.98
N ARG A 329 9.81 11.82 -16.24
CA ARG A 329 8.85 11.97 -15.15
C ARG A 329 7.39 12.00 -15.65
N TYR A 330 7.16 12.39 -16.90
CA TYR A 330 5.85 12.30 -17.56
C TYR A 330 5.34 10.85 -17.61
N SER A 331 6.25 9.88 -17.70
CA SER A 331 5.94 8.46 -17.81
C SER A 331 5.90 7.73 -16.47
N ASP A 332 6.11 8.43 -15.36
CA ASP A 332 5.95 7.82 -14.03
C ASP A 332 4.49 7.51 -13.74
N MET A 333 4.26 6.54 -12.87
CA MET A 333 2.94 6.24 -12.33
C MET A 333 3.03 6.13 -10.82
N LEU A 334 2.28 6.99 -10.13
CA LEU A 334 2.21 7.03 -8.68
C LEU A 334 0.77 6.88 -8.24
N ALA A 335 0.52 6.16 -7.16
CA ALA A 335 -0.82 6.02 -6.62
C ALA A 335 -0.82 5.77 -5.12
N THR A 336 -1.91 6.13 -4.48
CA THR A 336 -2.29 5.61 -3.16
C THR A 336 -3.60 4.85 -3.35
N PHE A 337 -3.73 3.68 -2.69
CA PHE A 337 -4.92 2.86 -2.85
C PHE A 337 -5.21 2.00 -1.62
N ARG A 338 -6.45 1.53 -1.57
CA ARG A 338 -6.90 0.43 -0.71
C ARG A 338 -7.56 -0.65 -1.54
N ILE A 339 -7.44 -1.90 -1.09
CA ILE A 339 -8.14 -3.06 -1.62
C ILE A 339 -8.77 -3.77 -0.43
N THR A 340 -10.06 -3.62 -0.18
CA THR A 340 -10.70 -4.14 1.04
C THR A 340 -12.21 -4.28 0.87
N THR A 341 -12.85 -5.04 1.76
CA THR A 341 -14.30 -5.09 1.92
C THR A 341 -14.85 -3.93 2.75
N PHE A 342 -14.04 -3.36 3.65
CA PHE A 342 -14.46 -2.29 4.57
C PHE A 342 -14.07 -0.91 4.03
N ARG A 343 -15.03 -0.20 3.43
CA ARG A 343 -14.78 1.01 2.62
C ARG A 343 -15.57 2.22 3.04
#